data_AF-A0A9W9C021-F1
#
_entry.id   AF-A0A9W9C021-F1
#
_cell.length_a   1.000
_cell.length_b   1.000
_cell.length_c   1.000
_cell.angle_alpha   90.00
_cell.angle_beta   90.00
_cell.angle_gamma   90.00
#
_symmetry.space_group_name_H-M   'P 1'
#
loop_
_entity.id
_entity.type
_entity.pdbx_description
1 polymer ?
#
loop_
_entity_poly.entity_id
_entity_poly.type
_entity_poly.pdbx_seq_one_letter_code
_entity_poly.pdbx_strand_id
1 'polypeptide(L)'
;MAKSIMSRHEGIYTSSGDSSGPLQAGFVQKTFSSLIDQYPNHTIASTLEDYIVQSVNSLLPLFANTSSALKYSMDRLSSGNAFIRLCEETGKEEYKNAVNVLYTSVASNPRNAEGGLWYYVYPNWSYLDGMFSFGPFWALHTLTSSPHNATAWTELQHQFNLLATHCAFSQNGRETGLLVHGYDDTKTALWANNTLGQSPHVWGRSLGWYVLGLLDTVTLIDSYLDSHAAEANLTAARSVRDAFAVEFQTRMAAIARVVDPATGAWNLLLDAPGRAGNYIESSGSSMLVWALLKGVRLGYLDDSLNDPSFNDTSYVNVGKRAYAYLRDAFVVDNGNGTLGWNGTFWVLYE
;
A
#
# COMPACT_ATOMS: atom_id res chain seq x y z
N MET A 1 -11.90 -17.11 1.64
CA MET A 1 -10.61 -16.69 1.07
C MET A 1 -9.44 -16.98 2.00
N ALA A 2 -9.38 -16.44 3.23
CA ALA A 2 -8.24 -16.63 4.15
C ALA A 2 -7.81 -18.10 4.37
N LYS A 3 -8.77 -19.02 4.59
CA LYS A 3 -8.48 -20.46 4.67
C LYS A 3 -7.80 -21.02 3.41
N SER A 4 -8.19 -20.52 2.24
CA SER A 4 -7.64 -20.95 0.95
C SER A 4 -6.21 -20.42 0.75
N ILE A 5 -5.95 -19.17 1.16
CA ILE A 5 -4.60 -18.58 1.20
C ILE A 5 -3.68 -19.45 2.06
N MET A 6 -4.12 -19.77 3.30
CA MET A 6 -3.34 -20.62 4.20
C MET A 6 -3.10 -22.03 3.65
N SER A 7 -4.11 -22.63 3.00
CA SER A 7 -3.97 -23.97 2.41
C SER A 7 -2.96 -24.05 1.27
N ARG A 8 -2.64 -22.92 0.64
CA ARG A 8 -1.65 -22.81 -0.44
C ARG A 8 -0.30 -22.28 0.05
N HIS A 9 -0.15 -22.05 1.36
CA HIS A 9 1.05 -21.44 1.95
C HIS A 9 1.40 -20.05 1.38
N GLU A 10 0.39 -19.32 0.88
CA GLU A 10 0.57 -17.96 0.36
C GLU A 10 0.98 -17.01 1.49
N GLY A 11 1.99 -16.17 1.24
CA GLY A 11 2.56 -15.28 2.26
C GLY A 11 3.54 -15.96 3.23
N ILE A 12 3.85 -17.24 3.06
CA ILE A 12 5.01 -17.88 3.69
C ILE A 12 6.17 -17.85 2.70
N TYR A 13 7.30 -17.25 3.08
CA TYR A 13 8.45 -17.15 2.20
C TYR A 13 9.21 -18.49 2.14
N THR A 14 9.31 -19.08 0.94
CA THR A 14 9.86 -20.45 0.78
C THR A 14 11.14 -20.55 -0.04
N SER A 15 11.55 -19.52 -0.79
CA SER A 15 12.71 -19.63 -1.69
C SER A 15 13.48 -18.34 -1.89
N SER A 16 14.81 -18.41 -1.74
CA SER A 16 15.75 -17.37 -2.15
C SER A 16 15.71 -17.16 -3.66
N GLY A 17 14.96 -16.16 -4.13
CA GLY A 17 14.83 -15.84 -5.56
C GLY A 17 13.52 -15.14 -5.91
N ASP A 18 12.49 -15.28 -5.08
CA ASP A 18 11.26 -14.49 -5.23
C ASP A 18 11.48 -13.08 -4.67
N SER A 19 11.72 -12.12 -5.58
CA SER A 19 11.90 -10.71 -5.23
C SER A 19 10.63 -10.06 -4.67
N SER A 20 9.46 -10.62 -4.95
CA SER A 20 8.15 -10.14 -4.47
C SER A 20 7.71 -10.81 -3.16
N GLY A 21 8.39 -11.87 -2.74
CA GLY A 21 8.05 -12.65 -1.56
C GLY A 21 7.85 -11.82 -0.27
N PRO A 22 8.73 -10.82 0.03
CA PRO A 22 8.52 -9.94 1.18
C PRO A 22 7.22 -9.12 1.11
N LEU A 23 6.85 -8.62 -0.09
CA LEU A 23 5.58 -7.91 -0.30
C LEU A 23 4.39 -8.83 -0.01
N GLN A 24 4.40 -10.03 -0.61
CA GLN A 24 3.31 -10.99 -0.47
C GLN A 24 3.12 -11.41 0.99
N ALA A 25 4.22 -11.71 1.69
CA ALA A 25 4.20 -12.05 3.10
C ALA A 25 3.62 -10.92 3.95
N GLY A 26 4.14 -9.70 3.82
CA GLY A 26 3.65 -8.57 4.61
C GLY A 26 2.21 -8.16 4.27
N PHE A 27 1.78 -8.29 3.01
CA PHE A 27 0.39 -8.08 2.61
C PHE A 27 -0.56 -9.08 3.29
N VAL A 28 -0.20 -10.37 3.31
CA VAL A 28 -0.97 -11.40 4.01
C VAL A 28 -1.00 -11.14 5.52
N GLN A 29 0.13 -10.78 6.12
CA GLN A 29 0.21 -10.44 7.55
C GLN A 29 -0.71 -9.27 7.91
N LYS A 30 -0.68 -8.18 7.15
CA LYS A 30 -1.55 -7.00 7.34
C LYS A 30 -3.02 -7.38 7.16
N THR A 31 -3.33 -8.15 6.13
CA THR A 31 -4.71 -8.61 5.85
C THR A 31 -5.24 -9.48 6.99
N PHE A 32 -4.45 -10.44 7.48
CA PHE A 32 -4.87 -11.34 8.54
C PHE A 32 -5.00 -10.61 9.88
N SER A 33 -4.08 -9.68 10.18
CA SER A 33 -4.19 -8.82 11.36
C SER A 33 -5.49 -8.01 11.31
N SER A 34 -5.81 -7.38 10.17
CA SER A 34 -7.07 -6.64 10.01
C SER A 34 -8.32 -7.52 10.12
N LEU A 35 -8.25 -8.79 9.73
CA LEU A 35 -9.38 -9.73 9.90
C LEU A 35 -9.57 -10.11 11.37
N ILE A 36 -8.47 -10.29 12.12
CA ILE A 36 -8.51 -10.53 13.57
C ILE A 36 -9.13 -9.33 14.27
N ASP A 37 -8.67 -8.11 13.97
CA ASP A 37 -9.17 -6.87 14.57
C ASP A 37 -10.67 -6.67 14.31
N GLN A 38 -11.13 -7.00 13.10
CA GLN A 38 -12.53 -6.86 12.73
C GLN A 38 -13.42 -7.96 13.33
N TYR A 39 -12.90 -9.17 13.51
CA TYR A 39 -13.65 -10.33 13.98
C TYR A 39 -12.91 -11.10 15.09
N PRO A 40 -12.63 -10.46 16.25
CA PRO A 40 -11.74 -11.01 17.26
C PRO A 40 -12.25 -12.32 17.90
N ASN A 41 -13.57 -12.51 17.92
CA ASN A 41 -14.21 -13.70 18.49
C ASN A 41 -14.48 -14.81 17.45
N HIS A 42 -14.07 -14.62 16.19
CA HIS A 42 -14.26 -15.66 15.17
C HIS A 42 -13.31 -16.83 15.41
N THR A 43 -13.79 -18.06 15.23
CA THR A 43 -13.04 -19.31 15.44
C THR A 43 -11.78 -19.47 14.58
N ILE A 44 -11.53 -18.55 13.64
CA ILE A 44 -10.36 -18.57 12.76
C ILE A 44 -9.23 -17.69 13.31
N ALA A 45 -9.51 -16.80 14.27
CA ALA A 45 -8.58 -15.78 14.73
C ALA A 45 -7.26 -16.38 15.23
N SER A 46 -7.31 -17.43 16.05
CA SER A 46 -6.09 -18.12 16.52
C SER A 46 -5.29 -18.73 15.37
N THR A 47 -5.96 -19.34 14.38
CA THR A 47 -5.29 -19.90 13.19
C THR A 47 -4.64 -18.80 12.34
N LEU A 48 -5.27 -17.64 12.22
CA LEU A 48 -4.68 -16.49 11.52
C LEU A 48 -3.45 -15.98 12.27
N GLU A 49 -3.50 -15.91 13.60
CA GLU A 49 -2.38 -15.48 14.43
C GLU A 49 -1.17 -16.42 14.28
N ASP A 50 -1.40 -17.73 14.39
CA ASP A 50 -0.38 -18.75 14.16
C ASP A 50 0.24 -18.65 12.76
N TYR A 51 -0.57 -18.30 11.76
CA TYR A 51 -0.10 -18.14 10.39
C TYR A 51 0.70 -16.84 10.20
N ILE A 52 0.32 -15.75 10.85
CA ILE A 52 1.10 -14.51 10.87
C ILE A 52 2.49 -14.77 11.45
N VAL A 53 2.57 -15.47 12.59
CA VAL A 53 3.85 -15.85 13.21
C VAL A 53 4.70 -16.70 12.28
N GLN A 54 4.11 -17.70 11.61
CA GLN A 54 4.82 -18.51 10.61
C GLN A 54 5.35 -17.66 9.44
N SER A 55 4.52 -16.74 8.94
CA SER A 55 4.89 -15.80 7.86
C SER A 55 6.06 -14.90 8.27
N VAL A 56 6.00 -14.28 9.45
CA VAL A 56 7.09 -13.45 9.99
C VAL A 56 8.38 -14.26 10.12
N ASN A 57 8.31 -15.44 10.73
CA ASN A 57 9.48 -16.29 10.95
C ASN A 57 10.14 -16.72 9.64
N SER A 58 9.36 -16.92 8.57
CA SER A 58 9.89 -17.28 7.25
C SER A 58 10.79 -16.19 6.63
N LEU A 59 10.68 -14.94 7.08
CA LEU A 59 11.46 -13.80 6.59
C LEU A 59 12.71 -13.48 7.42
N LEU A 60 12.87 -14.07 8.61
CA LEU A 60 14.04 -13.82 9.47
C LEU A 60 15.39 -13.97 8.74
N PRO A 61 15.60 -14.98 7.86
CA PRO A 61 16.86 -15.10 7.12
C PRO A 61 17.16 -13.92 6.19
N LEU A 62 16.13 -13.24 5.66
CA LEU A 62 16.29 -12.08 4.77
C LEU A 62 16.78 -10.85 5.53
N PHE A 63 16.42 -10.77 6.82
CA PHE A 63 16.73 -9.65 7.70
C PHE A 63 17.85 -9.96 8.69
N ALA A 64 18.73 -10.92 8.34
CA ALA A 64 19.93 -11.21 9.11
C ALA A 64 20.93 -10.02 9.15
N ASN A 65 20.96 -9.20 8.10
CA ASN A 65 21.74 -7.95 8.04
C ASN A 65 21.20 -6.99 6.95
N THR A 66 21.59 -5.72 7.05
CA THR A 66 21.17 -4.63 6.14
C THR A 66 21.47 -4.93 4.67
N SER A 67 22.65 -5.48 4.36
CA SER A 67 23.04 -5.81 2.98
C SER A 67 22.15 -6.89 2.36
N SER A 68 21.67 -7.84 3.16
CA SER A 68 20.75 -8.89 2.70
C SER A 68 19.35 -8.33 2.47
N ALA A 69 18.88 -7.45 3.35
CA ALA A 69 17.60 -6.77 3.21
C ALA A 69 17.56 -5.89 1.94
N LEU A 70 18.63 -5.15 1.64
CA LEU A 70 18.74 -4.28 0.46
C LEU A 70 18.76 -4.99 -0.90
N LYS A 71 18.81 -6.33 -0.93
CA LYS A 71 18.63 -7.11 -2.18
C LYS A 71 17.18 -7.11 -2.68
N TYR A 72 16.25 -6.66 -1.84
CA TYR A 72 14.83 -6.55 -2.14
C TYR A 72 14.44 -5.07 -2.28
N SER A 73 13.35 -4.82 -3.00
CA SER A 73 12.76 -3.48 -3.12
C SER A 73 12.38 -2.94 -1.75
N MET A 74 11.87 -1.71 -1.72
CA MET A 74 11.22 -1.16 -0.54
C MET A 74 10.12 -2.05 0.02
N ASP A 75 9.65 -3.06 -0.73
CA ASP A 75 8.65 -4.02 -0.27
C ASP A 75 9.12 -4.92 0.87
N ARG A 76 10.43 -5.01 1.11
CA ARG A 76 10.97 -5.65 2.32
C ARG A 76 10.38 -5.08 3.61
N LEU A 77 9.93 -3.82 3.58
CA LEU A 77 9.36 -3.12 4.74
C LEU A 77 7.91 -3.56 5.04
N SER A 78 7.22 -4.26 4.11
CA SER A 78 5.81 -4.65 4.27
C SER A 78 5.54 -5.47 5.53
N SER A 79 6.47 -6.32 5.95
CA SER A 79 6.34 -7.15 7.15
C SER A 79 6.74 -6.43 8.44
N GLY A 80 7.25 -5.20 8.35
CA GLY A 80 7.80 -4.47 9.47
C GLY A 80 6.80 -4.24 10.60
N ASN A 81 5.52 -3.99 10.28
CA ASN A 81 4.47 -3.85 11.31
C ASN A 81 4.29 -5.13 12.15
N ALA A 82 4.30 -6.30 11.52
CA ALA A 82 4.17 -7.58 12.23
C ALA A 82 5.43 -7.89 13.06
N PHE A 83 6.62 -7.56 12.55
CA PHE A 83 7.86 -7.65 13.32
C PHE A 83 7.86 -6.75 14.56
N ILE A 84 7.38 -5.50 14.44
CA ILE A 84 7.25 -4.58 15.58
C ILE A 84 6.28 -5.16 16.61
N ARG A 85 5.08 -5.59 16.18
CA ARG A 85 4.09 -6.20 17.09
C ARG A 85 4.67 -7.40 17.84
N LEU A 86 5.26 -8.35 17.13
CA LEU A 86 5.82 -9.56 17.76
C LEU A 86 7.02 -9.26 18.65
N CYS A 87 7.81 -8.22 18.32
CA CYS A 87 8.87 -7.72 19.19
C CYS A 87 8.30 -7.21 20.51
N GLU A 88 7.24 -6.39 20.47
CA GLU A 88 6.59 -5.82 21.67
C GLU A 88 5.89 -6.90 22.51
N GLU A 89 5.22 -7.87 21.88
CA GLU A 89 4.49 -8.95 22.56
C GLU A 89 5.42 -9.98 23.21
N THR A 90 6.55 -10.31 22.58
CA THR A 90 7.38 -11.45 22.98
C THR A 90 8.74 -11.07 23.57
N GLY A 91 9.25 -9.87 23.28
CA GLY A 91 10.59 -9.42 23.67
C GLY A 91 11.74 -10.22 23.04
N LYS A 92 11.48 -11.04 22.02
CA LYS A 92 12.49 -11.90 21.38
C LYS A 92 13.49 -11.11 20.55
N GLU A 93 14.77 -11.43 20.73
CA GLU A 93 15.88 -10.68 20.11
C GLU A 93 15.90 -10.83 18.58
N GLU A 94 15.46 -11.95 18.01
CA GLU A 94 15.37 -12.11 16.56
C GLU A 94 14.42 -11.12 15.90
N TYR A 95 13.29 -10.78 16.54
CA TYR A 95 12.34 -9.79 16.02
C TYR A 95 12.89 -8.37 16.15
N LYS A 96 13.50 -8.06 17.31
CA LYS A 96 14.17 -6.77 17.51
C LYS A 96 15.28 -6.53 16.49
N ASN A 97 16.09 -7.56 16.22
CA ASN A 97 17.14 -7.50 15.21
C ASN A 97 16.57 -7.26 13.81
N ALA A 98 15.49 -7.96 13.44
CA ALA A 98 14.83 -7.75 12.15
C ALA A 98 14.28 -6.32 12.00
N VAL A 99 13.63 -5.78 13.03
CA VAL A 99 13.14 -4.38 13.05
C VAL A 99 14.31 -3.40 12.85
N ASN A 100 15.41 -3.58 13.58
CA ASN A 100 16.59 -2.73 13.46
C ASN A 100 17.23 -2.80 12.07
N VAL A 101 17.30 -4.00 11.47
CA VAL A 101 17.79 -4.19 10.10
C VAL A 101 16.88 -3.50 9.09
N LEU A 102 15.55 -3.63 9.21
CA LEU A 102 14.61 -2.94 8.34
C LEU A 102 14.74 -1.42 8.44
N TYR A 103 14.80 -0.88 9.66
CA TYR A 103 14.98 0.56 9.89
C TYR A 103 16.32 1.07 9.30
N THR A 104 17.41 0.38 9.60
CA THR A 104 18.76 0.73 9.08
C THR A 104 18.82 0.63 7.56
N SER A 105 18.05 -0.29 6.95
CA SER A 105 17.98 -0.43 5.49
C SER A 105 17.37 0.76 4.79
N VAL A 106 16.52 1.57 5.45
CA VAL A 106 15.97 2.80 4.86
C VAL A 106 17.05 3.87 4.78
N ALA A 107 17.83 4.06 5.84
CA ALA A 107 18.95 5.00 5.85
C ALA A 107 20.04 4.62 4.82
N SER A 108 20.23 3.32 4.60
CA SER A 108 21.20 2.78 3.64
C SER A 108 20.66 2.69 2.20
N ASN A 109 19.38 2.99 1.99
CA ASN A 109 18.76 2.92 0.69
C ASN A 109 19.32 4.06 -0.20
N PRO A 110 19.66 3.79 -1.47
CA PRO A 110 20.05 4.84 -2.40
C PRO A 110 18.94 5.90 -2.56
N ARG A 111 19.37 7.12 -2.88
CA ARG A 111 18.51 8.29 -3.06
C ARG A 111 18.88 9.05 -4.31
N ASN A 112 17.89 9.65 -4.96
CA ASN A 112 18.10 10.57 -6.08
C ASN A 112 18.53 11.98 -5.58
N ALA A 113 18.71 12.93 -6.50
CA ALA A 113 19.23 14.26 -6.16
C ALA A 113 18.28 15.06 -5.24
N GLU A 114 16.99 14.75 -5.29
CA GLU A 114 15.95 15.35 -4.45
C GLU A 114 15.75 14.62 -3.10
N GLY A 115 16.56 13.58 -2.82
CA GLY A 115 16.46 12.79 -1.60
C GLY A 115 15.38 11.70 -1.63
N GLY A 116 14.75 11.47 -2.78
CA GLY A 116 13.76 10.42 -2.99
C GLY A 116 14.40 9.04 -2.97
N LEU A 117 13.82 8.13 -2.19
CA LEU A 117 14.27 6.75 -2.05
C LEU A 117 14.09 6.01 -3.37
N TRP A 118 15.15 5.35 -3.83
CA TRP A 118 15.02 4.41 -4.94
C TRP A 118 14.13 3.26 -4.50
N TYR A 119 13.15 2.92 -5.33
CA TYR A 119 12.24 1.82 -5.03
C TYR A 119 12.98 0.46 -5.01
N TYR A 120 13.91 0.27 -5.95
CA TYR A 120 14.68 -0.96 -6.06
C TYR A 120 16.10 -0.71 -6.61
N VAL A 121 16.68 -1.69 -7.32
CA VAL A 121 18.02 -1.60 -7.93
C VAL A 121 18.11 -0.60 -9.10
N TYR A 122 16.97 -0.05 -9.53
CA TYR A 122 16.90 0.91 -10.62
C TYR A 122 17.35 2.30 -10.17
N PRO A 123 18.38 2.89 -10.80
CA PRO A 123 18.96 4.12 -10.34
C PRO A 123 18.03 5.30 -10.57
N ASN A 124 17.77 6.05 -9.49
CA ASN A 124 16.99 7.28 -9.44
C ASN A 124 15.49 7.11 -9.67
N TRP A 125 15.00 5.86 -9.64
CA TRP A 125 13.60 5.56 -9.89
C TRP A 125 12.84 5.36 -8.58
N SER A 126 11.71 6.05 -8.46
CA SER A 126 10.77 5.89 -7.36
C SER A 126 9.40 5.54 -7.91
N TYR A 127 8.75 4.55 -7.30
CA TYR A 127 7.42 4.05 -7.68
C TYR A 127 6.46 4.19 -6.51
N LEU A 128 5.18 4.40 -6.81
CA LEU A 128 4.11 4.50 -5.82
C LEU A 128 3.99 3.23 -4.96
N ASP A 129 4.33 2.07 -5.54
CA ASP A 129 4.25 0.73 -4.95
C ASP A 129 4.93 0.65 -3.58
N GLY A 130 6.09 1.27 -3.44
CA GLY A 130 6.88 1.24 -2.19
C GLY A 130 6.18 1.91 -1.02
N MET A 131 5.19 2.78 -1.25
CA MET A 131 4.52 3.55 -0.19
C MET A 131 3.62 2.70 0.70
N PHE A 132 3.07 1.59 0.17
CA PHE A 132 2.34 0.61 0.97
C PHE A 132 3.21 -0.02 2.07
N SER A 133 4.48 -0.26 1.72
CA SER A 133 5.46 -0.89 2.60
C SER A 133 6.11 0.13 3.53
N PHE A 134 6.53 1.26 2.98
CA PHE A 134 7.29 2.30 3.69
C PHE A 134 6.45 3.05 4.70
N GLY A 135 5.30 3.61 4.30
CA GLY A 135 4.53 4.53 5.15
C GLY A 135 4.13 3.91 6.49
N PRO A 136 3.38 2.79 6.47
CA PRO A 136 2.93 2.13 7.70
C PRO A 136 4.06 1.61 8.58
N PHE A 137 5.17 1.12 7.99
CA PHE A 137 6.32 0.66 8.76
C PHE A 137 7.04 1.83 9.44
N TRP A 138 7.36 2.86 8.67
CA TRP A 138 8.15 4.00 9.14
C TRP A 138 7.38 4.80 10.19
N ALA A 139 6.08 5.02 9.99
CA ALA A 139 5.22 5.65 10.96
C ALA A 139 5.14 4.84 12.25
N LEU A 140 4.85 3.53 12.18
CA LEU A 140 4.74 2.70 13.38
C LEU A 140 6.07 2.64 14.15
N HIS A 141 7.20 2.43 13.47
CA HIS A 141 8.51 2.45 14.12
C HIS A 141 8.81 3.80 14.79
N THR A 142 8.49 4.91 14.11
CA THR A 142 8.69 6.26 14.67
C THR A 142 7.82 6.47 15.90
N LEU A 143 6.55 6.08 15.85
CA LEU A 143 5.61 6.20 16.97
C LEU A 143 6.09 5.40 18.19
N THR A 144 6.53 4.16 18.01
CA THR A 144 6.91 3.30 19.14
C THR A 144 8.32 3.53 19.67
N SER A 145 9.23 4.06 18.84
CA SER A 145 10.65 4.21 19.22
C SER A 145 11.09 5.66 19.46
N SER A 146 10.51 6.63 18.75
CA SER A 146 10.94 8.04 18.80
C SER A 146 9.85 9.02 18.34
N PRO A 147 8.68 9.08 19.00
CA PRO A 147 7.50 9.78 18.48
C PRO A 147 7.70 11.29 18.29
N HIS A 148 8.64 11.91 19.00
CA HIS A 148 9.01 13.32 18.86
C HIS A 148 10.11 13.60 17.82
N ASN A 149 10.57 12.59 17.07
CA ASN A 149 11.59 12.78 16.05
C ASN A 149 11.02 13.49 14.81
N ALA A 150 11.10 14.82 14.80
CA ALA A 150 10.61 15.63 13.69
C ALA A 150 11.24 15.26 12.34
N THR A 151 12.52 14.86 12.31
CA THR A 151 13.20 14.49 11.05
C THR A 151 12.65 13.19 10.46
N ALA A 152 12.24 12.23 11.29
CA ALA A 152 11.60 11.01 10.81
C ALA A 152 10.21 11.29 10.21
N TRP A 153 9.44 12.21 10.81
CA TRP A 153 8.16 12.65 10.26
C TRP A 153 8.32 13.43 8.95
N THR A 154 9.31 14.32 8.87
CA THR A 154 9.65 15.04 7.64
C THR A 154 10.05 14.07 6.53
N GLU A 155 10.86 13.06 6.83
CA GLU A 155 11.26 12.03 5.87
C GLU A 155 10.04 11.28 5.33
N LEU A 156 9.13 10.86 6.20
CA LEU A 156 7.88 10.20 5.80
C LEU A 156 7.09 11.05 4.82
N GLN A 157 6.86 12.32 5.16
CA GLN A 157 6.10 13.23 4.32
C GLN A 157 6.82 13.53 2.99
N HIS A 158 8.14 13.67 3.02
CA HIS A 158 8.96 13.98 1.84
C HIS A 158 8.82 12.90 0.76
N GLN A 159 8.90 11.61 1.14
CA GLN A 159 8.80 10.52 0.16
C GLN A 159 7.45 10.48 -0.55
N PHE A 160 6.35 10.75 0.16
CA PHE A 160 5.02 10.82 -0.45
C PHE A 160 4.86 12.07 -1.33
N ASN A 161 5.40 13.23 -0.90
CA ASN A 161 5.31 14.49 -1.64
C ASN A 161 6.08 14.45 -2.96
N LEU A 162 7.26 13.83 -2.99
CA LEU A 162 8.02 13.64 -4.22
C LEU A 162 7.22 12.83 -5.23
N LEU A 163 6.62 11.72 -4.81
CA LEU A 163 5.75 10.93 -5.68
C LEU A 163 4.52 11.71 -6.14
N ALA A 164 3.84 12.43 -5.24
CA ALA A 164 2.67 13.25 -5.61
C ALA A 164 3.03 14.34 -6.64
N THR A 165 4.21 14.95 -6.51
CA THR A 165 4.70 16.01 -7.41
C THR A 165 5.13 15.43 -8.75
N HIS A 166 6.04 14.47 -8.74
CA HIS A 166 6.60 13.93 -9.97
C HIS A 166 5.60 13.06 -10.71
N CYS A 167 4.69 12.34 -10.04
CA CYS A 167 3.76 11.43 -10.70
C CYS A 167 2.41 12.07 -11.06
N ALA A 168 2.21 13.38 -10.84
CA ALA A 168 0.95 14.08 -11.12
C ALA A 168 0.46 13.91 -12.57
N PHE A 169 -0.62 13.17 -12.78
CA PHE A 169 -1.15 12.93 -14.12
C PHE A 169 -2.04 14.09 -14.58
N SER A 170 -1.65 14.72 -15.68
CA SER A 170 -2.40 15.79 -16.32
C SER A 170 -3.03 15.34 -17.64
N GLN A 171 -4.29 15.72 -17.85
CA GLN A 171 -5.01 15.52 -19.10
C GLN A 171 -5.55 16.85 -19.58
N ASN A 172 -5.36 17.18 -20.85
CA ASN A 172 -5.78 18.46 -21.45
C ASN A 172 -5.28 19.70 -20.68
N GLY A 173 -4.04 19.65 -20.18
CA GLY A 173 -3.41 20.75 -19.46
C GLY A 173 -3.91 20.98 -18.04
N ARG A 174 -4.63 20.03 -17.44
CA ARG A 174 -5.10 20.09 -16.05
C ARG A 174 -4.77 18.80 -15.32
N GLU A 175 -4.35 18.92 -14.06
CA GLU A 175 -4.18 17.76 -13.20
C GLU A 175 -5.53 17.07 -12.95
N THR A 176 -5.52 15.75 -13.08
CA THR A 176 -6.71 14.91 -12.89
C THR A 176 -6.94 14.52 -11.43
N GLY A 177 -5.88 14.65 -10.62
CA GLY A 177 -5.78 14.08 -9.28
C GLY A 177 -5.29 12.62 -9.26
N LEU A 178 -5.11 11.97 -10.41
CA LEU A 178 -4.47 10.65 -10.51
C LEU A 178 -2.95 10.77 -10.53
N LEU A 179 -2.25 9.68 -10.19
CA LEU A 179 -0.80 9.59 -10.26
C LEU A 179 -0.37 8.46 -11.20
N VAL A 180 0.63 8.69 -12.04
CA VAL A 180 1.29 7.63 -12.83
C VAL A 180 2.16 6.73 -11.93
N HIS A 181 2.58 5.57 -12.44
CA HIS A 181 3.25 4.52 -11.66
C HIS A 181 4.50 4.99 -10.90
N GLY A 182 5.36 5.77 -11.55
CA GLY A 182 6.57 6.31 -10.94
C GLY A 182 7.28 7.32 -11.81
N TYR A 183 8.48 7.70 -11.34
CA TYR A 183 9.32 8.67 -12.02
C TYR A 183 10.81 8.32 -11.94
N ASP A 184 11.56 8.77 -12.94
CA ASP A 184 13.02 8.83 -12.95
C ASP A 184 13.47 10.29 -12.81
N ASP A 185 14.10 10.61 -11.68
CA ASP A 185 14.64 11.95 -11.38
C ASP A 185 15.60 12.46 -12.46
N THR A 186 16.36 11.55 -13.08
CA THR A 186 17.34 11.90 -14.12
C THR A 186 16.72 12.06 -15.51
N LYS A 187 15.48 11.58 -15.71
CA LYS A 187 14.75 11.61 -16.98
C LYS A 187 15.52 10.89 -18.10
N THR A 188 16.23 9.83 -17.75
CA THR A 188 17.06 9.06 -18.70
C THR A 188 16.46 7.69 -19.03
N ALA A 189 15.53 7.18 -18.22
CA ALA A 189 14.76 6.00 -18.53
C ALA A 189 13.99 6.19 -19.86
N LEU A 190 13.88 5.12 -20.65
CA LEU A 190 13.21 5.18 -21.96
C LEU A 190 11.72 5.56 -21.86
N TRP A 191 11.09 5.23 -20.74
CA TRP A 191 9.69 5.53 -20.45
C TRP A 191 9.48 6.91 -19.82
N ALA A 192 10.55 7.56 -19.34
CA ALA A 192 10.44 8.80 -18.56
C ALA A 192 10.19 10.00 -19.46
N ASN A 193 9.20 10.82 -19.12
CA ASN A 193 8.98 12.08 -19.81
C ASN A 193 10.07 13.11 -19.45
N ASN A 194 10.34 14.04 -20.36
CA ASN A 194 11.41 15.03 -20.21
C ASN A 194 11.07 16.17 -19.24
N THR A 195 9.86 16.21 -18.69
CA THR A 195 9.41 17.30 -17.80
C THR A 195 9.58 16.90 -16.35
N LEU A 196 8.85 15.87 -15.93
CA LEU A 196 8.75 15.41 -14.54
C LEU A 196 9.44 14.05 -14.31
N GLY A 197 9.90 13.39 -15.38
CA GLY A 197 10.47 12.05 -15.29
C GLY A 197 9.42 10.94 -15.25
N GLN A 198 8.16 11.26 -15.56
CA GLN A 198 7.02 10.37 -15.37
C GLN A 198 7.01 9.16 -16.29
N SER A 199 6.59 8.03 -15.75
CA SER A 199 6.01 6.90 -16.49
C SER A 199 4.74 7.33 -17.25
N PRO A 200 4.38 6.64 -18.34
CA PRO A 200 3.39 7.16 -19.29
C PRO A 200 1.93 6.99 -18.87
N HIS A 201 1.61 6.08 -17.95
CA HIS A 201 0.23 5.66 -17.68
C HIS A 201 -0.11 5.59 -16.20
N VAL A 202 -1.40 5.75 -15.89
CA VAL A 202 -1.97 5.59 -14.56
C VAL A 202 -2.29 4.11 -14.36
N TRP A 203 -1.35 3.37 -13.80
CA TRP A 203 -1.55 1.96 -13.47
C TRP A 203 -2.35 1.80 -12.17
N GLY A 204 -3.51 1.14 -12.26
CA GLY A 204 -4.48 1.05 -11.16
C GLY A 204 -3.94 0.41 -9.89
N ARG A 205 -3.15 -0.66 -10.00
CA ARG A 205 -2.56 -1.31 -8.81
C ARG A 205 -1.51 -0.44 -8.14
N SER A 206 -0.69 0.27 -8.92
CA SER A 206 0.32 1.17 -8.37
C SER A 206 -0.30 2.34 -7.60
N LEU A 207 -1.30 3.00 -8.17
CA LEU A 207 -2.07 4.01 -7.45
C LEU A 207 -2.81 3.42 -6.23
N GLY A 208 -3.28 2.17 -6.35
CA GLY A 208 -3.79 1.39 -5.24
C GLY A 208 -2.80 1.30 -4.07
N TRP A 209 -1.54 0.95 -4.33
CA TRP A 209 -0.52 0.83 -3.27
C TRP A 209 -0.28 2.16 -2.56
N TYR A 210 -0.27 3.26 -3.32
CA TYR A 210 -0.16 4.60 -2.75
C TYR A 210 -1.29 4.90 -1.76
N VAL A 211 -2.54 4.71 -2.17
CA VAL A 211 -3.69 5.06 -1.33
C VAL A 211 -3.87 4.11 -0.14
N LEU A 212 -3.49 2.84 -0.28
CA LEU A 212 -3.40 1.91 0.85
C LEU A 212 -2.31 2.37 1.84
N GLY A 213 -1.14 2.76 1.34
CA GLY A 213 -0.05 3.29 2.16
C GLY A 213 -0.46 4.54 2.93
N LEU A 214 -1.12 5.50 2.27
CA LEU A 214 -1.68 6.69 2.94
C LEU A 214 -2.68 6.29 4.04
N LEU A 215 -3.69 5.51 3.69
CA LEU A 215 -4.79 5.19 4.61
C LEU A 215 -4.31 4.37 5.81
N ASP A 216 -3.51 3.32 5.59
CA ASP A 216 -2.96 2.53 6.70
C ASP A 216 -2.07 3.40 7.61
N THR A 217 -1.24 4.27 7.03
CA THR A 217 -0.39 5.18 7.82
C THR A 217 -1.21 6.12 8.69
N VAL A 218 -2.21 6.79 8.12
CA VAL A 218 -3.09 7.72 8.86
C VAL A 218 -3.85 6.97 9.96
N THR A 219 -4.38 5.78 9.68
CA THR A 219 -5.10 4.98 10.70
C THR A 219 -4.21 4.50 11.84
N LEU A 220 -2.95 4.19 11.56
CA LEU A 220 -1.95 3.84 12.58
C LEU A 220 -1.65 5.04 13.48
N ILE A 221 -1.44 6.22 12.87
CA ILE A 221 -1.19 7.45 13.63
C ILE A 221 -2.40 7.78 14.51
N ASP A 222 -3.63 7.72 13.99
CA ASP A 222 -4.84 7.99 14.79
C ASP A 222 -4.98 7.01 15.96
N SER A 223 -4.81 5.71 15.71
CA SER A 223 -4.88 4.69 16.77
C SER A 223 -3.85 4.93 17.89
N TYR A 224 -2.64 5.36 17.53
CA TYR A 224 -1.61 5.72 18.50
C TYR A 224 -2.00 6.99 19.26
N LEU A 225 -2.44 8.04 18.58
CA LEU A 225 -2.83 9.31 19.19
C LEU A 225 -4.00 9.15 20.16
N ASP A 226 -4.97 8.30 19.85
CA ASP A 226 -6.10 7.99 20.73
C ASP A 226 -5.63 7.28 22.01
N SER A 227 -4.70 6.34 21.87
CA SER A 227 -4.11 5.60 23.00
C SER A 227 -3.15 6.46 23.84
N HIS A 228 -2.63 7.56 23.29
CA HIS A 228 -1.65 8.46 23.90
C HIS A 228 -2.18 9.90 23.99
N ALA A 229 -3.50 10.09 24.18
CA ALA A 229 -4.14 11.41 24.15
C ALA A 229 -3.57 12.42 25.17
N ALA A 230 -2.94 11.94 26.25
CA ALA A 230 -2.26 12.78 27.25
C ALA A 230 -0.91 13.36 26.76
N GLU A 231 -0.33 12.84 25.68
CA GLU A 231 0.91 13.34 25.09
C GLU A 231 0.66 14.59 24.26
N ALA A 232 0.71 15.74 24.91
CA ALA A 232 0.33 17.04 24.32
C ALA A 232 1.23 17.53 23.17
N ASN A 233 2.35 16.85 22.84
CA ASN A 233 3.38 17.39 21.93
C ASN A 233 3.75 16.47 20.75
N LEU A 234 2.75 15.83 20.14
CA LEU A 234 2.90 15.03 18.92
C LEU A 234 2.55 15.81 17.64
N THR A 235 2.92 17.08 17.58
CA THR A 235 2.55 18.02 16.51
C THR A 235 3.01 17.56 15.12
N ALA A 236 4.23 17.00 15.00
CA ALA A 236 4.75 16.50 13.73
C ALA A 236 3.92 15.32 13.20
N ALA A 237 3.60 14.34 14.05
CA ALA A 237 2.75 13.21 13.69
C ALA A 237 1.35 13.67 13.24
N ARG A 238 0.73 14.61 13.97
CA ARG A 238 -0.58 15.19 13.62
C ARG A 238 -0.53 15.92 12.27
N SER A 239 0.52 16.71 12.02
CA SER A 239 0.69 17.42 10.75
C SER A 239 0.82 16.47 9.56
N VAL A 240 1.61 15.41 9.69
CA VAL A 240 1.75 14.39 8.61
C VAL A 240 0.44 13.66 8.41
N ARG A 241 -0.25 13.28 9.49
CA ARG A 241 -1.55 12.64 9.46
C ARG A 241 -2.59 13.48 8.70
N ASP A 242 -2.67 14.77 8.98
CA ASP A 242 -3.62 15.67 8.31
C ASP A 242 -3.28 15.84 6.83
N ALA A 243 -1.99 15.98 6.50
CA ALA A 243 -1.53 16.05 5.11
C ALA A 243 -1.89 14.79 4.33
N PHE A 244 -1.67 13.60 4.92
CA PHE A 244 -1.96 12.33 4.26
C PHE A 244 -3.46 12.08 4.13
N ALA A 245 -4.28 12.55 5.09
CA ALA A 245 -5.73 12.50 4.98
C ALA A 245 -6.24 13.34 3.79
N VAL A 246 -5.73 14.56 3.63
CA VAL A 246 -6.07 15.43 2.48
C VAL A 246 -5.60 14.84 1.15
N GLU A 247 -4.39 14.29 1.12
CA GLU A 247 -3.86 13.61 -0.05
C GLU A 247 -4.72 12.40 -0.42
N PHE A 248 -5.08 11.57 0.55
CA PHE A 248 -5.98 10.42 0.36
C PHE A 248 -7.34 10.85 -0.19
N GLN A 249 -7.97 11.88 0.39
CA GLN A 249 -9.23 12.45 -0.11
C GLN A 249 -9.13 12.90 -1.57
N THR A 250 -8.05 13.61 -1.90
CA THR A 250 -7.78 14.09 -3.26
C THR A 250 -7.69 12.94 -4.26
N ARG A 251 -6.93 11.89 -3.93
CA ARG A 251 -6.77 10.72 -4.81
C ARG A 251 -8.06 9.93 -4.93
N MET A 252 -8.77 9.68 -3.82
CA MET A 252 -10.02 8.90 -3.86
C MET A 252 -11.13 9.62 -4.65
N ALA A 253 -11.20 10.96 -4.58
CA ALA A 253 -12.09 11.73 -5.45
C ALA A 253 -11.75 11.53 -6.93
N ALA A 254 -10.48 11.57 -7.31
CA ALA A 254 -10.06 11.31 -8.70
C ALA A 254 -10.32 9.88 -9.16
N ILE A 255 -10.05 8.90 -8.30
CA ILE A 255 -10.27 7.48 -8.57
C ILE A 255 -11.76 7.17 -8.82
N ALA A 256 -12.66 7.72 -8.00
CA ALA A 256 -14.09 7.49 -8.16
C ALA A 256 -14.63 8.00 -9.51
N ARG A 257 -13.99 9.03 -10.08
CA ARG A 257 -14.35 9.59 -11.40
C ARG A 257 -13.95 8.70 -12.58
N VAL A 258 -13.03 7.77 -12.41
CA VAL A 258 -12.57 6.88 -13.48
C VAL A 258 -13.06 5.44 -13.33
N VAL A 259 -14.18 5.29 -12.63
CA VAL A 259 -14.87 4.00 -12.53
C VAL A 259 -15.48 3.61 -13.88
N ASP A 260 -15.37 2.34 -14.25
CA ASP A 260 -16.06 1.82 -15.42
C ASP A 260 -17.59 1.78 -15.17
N PRO A 261 -18.42 2.43 -16.00
CA PRO A 261 -19.84 2.56 -15.72
C PRO A 261 -20.60 1.22 -15.83
N ALA A 262 -20.10 0.28 -16.63
CA ALA A 262 -20.78 -1.01 -16.84
C ALA A 262 -20.55 -1.97 -15.67
N THR A 263 -19.33 -2.03 -15.15
CA THR A 263 -18.90 -2.98 -14.11
C THR A 263 -18.85 -2.36 -12.72
N GLY A 264 -18.65 -1.04 -12.63
CA GLY A 264 -18.35 -0.36 -11.38
C GLY A 264 -16.92 -0.57 -10.88
N ALA A 265 -16.06 -1.28 -11.61
CA ALA A 265 -14.66 -1.54 -11.25
C ALA A 265 -13.70 -0.65 -12.06
N TRP A 266 -12.38 -0.89 -11.96
CA TRP A 266 -11.36 -0.09 -12.64
C TRP A 266 -10.57 -0.92 -13.66
N ASN A 267 -10.21 -0.26 -14.77
CA ASN A 267 -9.32 -0.83 -15.78
C ASN A 267 -7.89 -0.97 -15.25
N LEU A 268 -7.06 -1.78 -15.92
CA LEU A 268 -5.61 -1.87 -15.65
C LEU A 268 -4.95 -0.48 -15.76
N LEU A 269 -5.23 0.23 -16.86
CA LEU A 269 -4.82 1.62 -17.07
C LEU A 269 -6.05 2.52 -16.88
N LEU A 270 -6.03 3.37 -15.85
CA LEU A 270 -7.15 4.24 -15.47
C LEU A 270 -7.31 5.39 -16.46
N ASP A 271 -6.23 5.82 -17.10
CA ASP A 271 -6.19 6.94 -18.04
C ASP A 271 -6.58 6.55 -19.48
N ALA A 272 -6.69 5.25 -19.78
CA ALA A 272 -6.93 4.76 -21.13
C ALA A 272 -8.11 3.76 -21.25
N PRO A 273 -9.30 4.07 -20.71
CA PRO A 273 -10.46 3.19 -20.85
C PRO A 273 -10.79 2.97 -22.33
N GLY A 274 -11.14 1.73 -22.70
CA GLY A 274 -11.47 1.36 -24.08
C GLY A 274 -10.27 1.16 -25.02
N ARG A 275 -9.03 1.43 -24.56
CA ARG A 275 -7.82 1.07 -25.33
C ARG A 275 -7.77 -0.44 -25.55
N ALA A 276 -7.46 -0.87 -26.78
CA ALA A 276 -7.28 -2.29 -27.09
C ALA A 276 -6.25 -2.94 -26.15
N GLY A 277 -6.63 -4.06 -25.53
CA GLY A 277 -5.82 -4.78 -24.55
C GLY A 277 -5.93 -4.26 -23.11
N ASN A 278 -6.59 -3.12 -22.87
CA ASN A 278 -6.97 -2.72 -21.52
C ASN A 278 -8.20 -3.53 -21.06
N TYR A 279 -8.30 -3.81 -19.77
CA TYR A 279 -9.35 -4.65 -19.19
C TYR A 279 -9.56 -4.30 -17.72
N ILE A 280 -10.69 -4.69 -17.15
CA ILE A 280 -10.95 -4.57 -15.71
C ILE A 280 -9.98 -5.45 -14.92
N GLU A 281 -9.11 -4.82 -14.14
CA GLU A 281 -8.05 -5.52 -13.42
C GLU A 281 -8.43 -5.68 -11.94
N SER A 282 -8.37 -6.92 -11.46
CA SER A 282 -9.00 -7.30 -10.20
C SER A 282 -8.25 -6.80 -8.96
N SER A 283 -6.92 -6.73 -8.99
CA SER A 283 -6.13 -6.40 -7.80
C SER A 283 -6.19 -4.92 -7.47
N GLY A 284 -5.92 -4.04 -8.45
CA GLY A 284 -6.09 -2.61 -8.33
C GLY A 284 -7.52 -2.27 -7.94
N SER A 285 -8.52 -2.84 -8.62
CA SER A 285 -9.92 -2.63 -8.25
C SER A 285 -10.22 -3.04 -6.81
N SER A 286 -9.71 -4.18 -6.33
CA SER A 286 -9.92 -4.63 -4.94
C SER A 286 -9.33 -3.66 -3.91
N MET A 287 -8.14 -3.13 -4.20
CA MET A 287 -7.47 -2.14 -3.35
C MET A 287 -8.26 -0.84 -3.29
N LEU A 288 -8.76 -0.38 -4.43
CA LEU A 288 -9.58 0.83 -4.51
C LEU A 288 -10.93 0.66 -3.80
N VAL A 289 -11.57 -0.50 -3.93
CA VAL A 289 -12.78 -0.85 -3.16
C VAL A 289 -12.52 -0.80 -1.66
N TRP A 290 -11.44 -1.44 -1.22
CA TRP A 290 -11.05 -1.43 0.18
C TRP A 290 -10.81 -0.01 0.68
N ALA A 291 -10.11 0.82 -0.10
CA ALA A 291 -9.80 2.20 0.25
C ALA A 291 -11.07 3.07 0.36
N LEU A 292 -11.99 3.00 -0.62
CA LEU A 292 -13.27 3.70 -0.57
C LEU A 292 -14.05 3.32 0.71
N LEU A 293 -14.29 2.02 0.89
CA LEU A 293 -15.17 1.54 1.95
C LEU A 293 -14.57 1.74 3.34
N LYS A 294 -13.25 1.52 3.51
CA LYS A 294 -12.55 1.80 4.78
C LYS A 294 -12.46 3.30 5.03
N GLY A 295 -12.17 4.11 4.01
CA GLY A 295 -12.08 5.56 4.10
C GLY A 295 -13.37 6.20 4.60
N VAL A 296 -14.52 5.79 4.05
CA VAL A 296 -15.84 6.25 4.54
C VAL A 296 -16.12 5.71 5.95
N ARG A 297 -15.90 4.41 6.20
CA ARG A 297 -16.17 3.80 7.51
C ARG A 297 -15.42 4.46 8.66
N LEU A 298 -14.20 4.94 8.40
CA LEU A 298 -13.34 5.60 9.39
C LEU A 298 -13.47 7.13 9.37
N GLY A 299 -14.32 7.70 8.50
CA GLY A 299 -14.60 9.14 8.47
C GLY A 299 -13.55 9.99 7.73
N TYR A 300 -12.62 9.40 6.98
CA TYR A 300 -11.70 10.15 6.12
C TYR A 300 -12.35 10.62 4.82
N LEU A 301 -13.42 9.96 4.40
CA LEU A 301 -14.26 10.37 3.28
C LEU A 301 -15.69 10.59 3.80
N ASP A 302 -16.29 11.71 3.44
CA ASP A 302 -17.74 11.85 3.53
C ASP A 302 -18.37 10.99 2.42
N ASP A 303 -19.51 10.34 2.67
CA ASP A 303 -20.19 9.48 1.68
C ASP A 303 -20.95 10.31 0.62
N SER A 304 -20.29 11.33 0.10
CA SER A 304 -20.80 12.19 -0.96
C SER A 304 -19.73 12.46 -2.01
N LEU A 305 -20.07 12.16 -3.26
CA LEU A 305 -19.36 12.59 -4.46
C LEU A 305 -20.10 13.81 -5.02
N ASN A 306 -19.64 15.00 -4.64
CA ASN A 306 -20.20 16.28 -5.11
C ASN A 306 -19.67 16.66 -6.50
N ASP A 307 -19.81 15.77 -7.48
CA ASP A 307 -19.42 16.04 -8.87
C ASP A 307 -20.57 15.76 -9.83
N PRO A 308 -21.19 16.81 -10.41
CA PRO A 308 -22.36 16.67 -11.28
C PRO A 308 -22.06 15.99 -12.62
N SER A 309 -20.78 15.75 -12.95
CA SER A 309 -20.39 15.03 -14.16
C SER A 309 -20.42 13.50 -14.00
N PHE A 310 -20.80 13.00 -12.82
CA PHE A 310 -20.88 11.56 -12.51
C PHE A 310 -22.26 11.16 -12.01
N ASN A 311 -22.72 9.99 -12.45
CA ASN A 311 -24.03 9.46 -12.06
C ASN A 311 -24.05 8.93 -10.61
N ASP A 312 -22.89 8.63 -10.03
CA ASP A 312 -22.79 8.16 -8.64
C ASP A 312 -22.41 9.31 -7.72
N THR A 313 -23.27 9.57 -6.73
CA THR A 313 -23.06 10.61 -5.72
C THR A 313 -22.56 10.05 -4.39
N SER A 314 -22.21 8.76 -4.30
CA SER A 314 -21.81 8.10 -3.04
C SER A 314 -20.62 7.16 -3.26
N TYR A 315 -19.57 7.34 -2.47
CA TYR A 315 -18.40 6.47 -2.48
C TYR A 315 -18.75 5.04 -2.04
N VAL A 316 -19.68 4.89 -1.10
CA VAL A 316 -20.16 3.56 -0.67
C VAL A 316 -20.86 2.83 -1.81
N ASN A 317 -21.67 3.53 -2.59
CA ASN A 317 -22.35 2.92 -3.74
C ASN A 317 -21.36 2.48 -4.83
N VAL A 318 -20.36 3.33 -5.15
CA VAL A 318 -19.25 2.97 -6.05
C VAL A 318 -18.53 1.72 -5.53
N GLY A 319 -18.09 1.74 -4.27
CA GLY A 319 -17.38 0.62 -3.65
C GLY A 319 -18.19 -0.68 -3.60
N LYS A 320 -19.49 -0.63 -3.32
CA LYS A 320 -20.36 -1.82 -3.27
C LYS A 320 -20.62 -2.42 -4.65
N ARG A 321 -20.80 -1.59 -5.68
CA ARG A 321 -20.96 -2.07 -7.06
C ARG A 321 -19.70 -2.78 -7.53
N ALA A 322 -18.55 -2.13 -7.35
CA ALA A 322 -17.25 -2.71 -7.64
C ALA A 322 -17.05 -4.03 -6.88
N TYR A 323 -17.32 -4.06 -5.57
CA TYR A 323 -17.20 -5.28 -4.76
C TYR A 323 -18.08 -6.42 -5.30
N ALA A 324 -19.33 -6.14 -5.64
CA ALA A 324 -20.25 -7.13 -6.19
C ALA A 324 -19.72 -7.69 -7.52
N TYR A 325 -19.29 -6.82 -8.44
CA TYR A 325 -18.68 -7.23 -9.69
C TYR A 325 -17.43 -8.08 -9.48
N LEU A 326 -16.52 -7.65 -8.60
CA LEU A 326 -15.27 -8.38 -8.32
C LEU A 326 -15.55 -9.78 -7.75
N ARG A 327 -16.50 -9.87 -6.82
CA ARG A 327 -16.95 -11.16 -6.26
C ARG A 327 -17.47 -12.07 -7.36
N ASP A 328 -18.35 -11.56 -8.23
CA ASP A 328 -19.05 -12.38 -9.21
C ASP A 328 -18.16 -12.74 -10.42
N ALA A 329 -17.20 -11.88 -10.77
CA ALA A 329 -16.33 -12.06 -11.93
C ALA A 329 -15.01 -12.79 -11.61
N PHE A 330 -14.45 -12.62 -10.41
CA PHE A 330 -13.08 -13.04 -10.12
C PHE A 330 -12.92 -14.07 -9.00
N VAL A 331 -13.91 -14.25 -8.12
CA VAL A 331 -13.87 -15.34 -7.13
C VAL A 331 -14.18 -16.65 -7.82
N VAL A 332 -13.28 -17.62 -7.70
CA VAL A 332 -13.44 -18.95 -8.29
C VAL A 332 -13.65 -19.96 -7.16
N ASP A 333 -14.72 -20.75 -7.24
CA ASP A 333 -14.83 -21.98 -6.43
C ASP A 333 -14.09 -23.11 -7.13
N ASN A 334 -13.05 -23.64 -6.49
CA ASN A 334 -12.24 -24.72 -7.06
C ASN A 334 -12.89 -26.10 -6.94
N GLY A 335 -14.09 -26.21 -6.35
CA GLY A 335 -14.83 -27.46 -6.19
C GLY A 335 -14.28 -28.40 -5.11
N ASN A 336 -13.21 -28.00 -4.43
CA ASN A 336 -12.57 -28.76 -3.34
C ASN A 336 -12.68 -28.04 -1.98
N GLY A 337 -13.59 -27.08 -1.86
CA GLY A 337 -13.76 -26.25 -0.66
C GLY A 337 -12.76 -25.09 -0.53
N THR A 338 -11.90 -24.88 -1.53
CA THR A 338 -11.02 -23.70 -1.62
C THR A 338 -11.51 -22.69 -2.65
N LEU A 339 -11.19 -21.42 -2.41
CA LEU A 339 -11.46 -20.33 -3.33
C LEU A 339 -10.16 -19.89 -4.01
N GLY A 340 -10.26 -19.58 -5.30
CA GLY A 340 -9.25 -18.88 -6.10
C GLY A 340 -9.65 -17.44 -6.40
N TRP A 341 -8.73 -16.69 -6.99
CA TRP A 341 -8.94 -15.31 -7.41
C TRP A 341 -8.29 -15.08 -8.77
N ASN A 342 -9.08 -14.70 -9.78
CA ASN A 342 -8.64 -14.50 -11.15
C ASN A 342 -8.51 -13.02 -11.53
N GLY A 343 -8.01 -12.74 -12.73
CA GLY A 343 -7.96 -11.39 -13.29
C GLY A 343 -6.90 -10.49 -12.66
N THR A 344 -5.89 -11.09 -12.02
CA THR A 344 -4.73 -10.38 -11.49
C THR A 344 -3.69 -10.23 -12.57
N PHE A 345 -3.21 -9.00 -12.75
CA PHE A 345 -2.09 -8.75 -13.64
C PHE A 345 -0.76 -9.18 -13.00
N TRP A 346 0.17 -9.75 -13.77
CA TRP A 346 1.42 -10.29 -13.20
C TRP A 346 2.53 -9.24 -13.06
N VAL A 347 2.98 -8.55 -14.12
CA VAL A 347 3.98 -7.46 -14.08
C VAL A 347 3.84 -6.58 -15.33
N LEU A 348 3.96 -5.25 -15.19
CA LEU A 348 4.08 -4.31 -16.33
C LEU A 348 5.55 -4.30 -16.69
N TYR A 349 5.91 -4.88 -17.84
CA TYR A 349 7.21 -4.60 -18.43
C TYR A 349 7.08 -3.23 -19.10
N GLU A 350 7.69 -2.22 -18.47
CA GLU A 350 7.82 -0.86 -19.02
C GLU A 350 8.86 -0.80 -20.13
#